data_AF-A0A969DVE5-F1
#
_entry.id   AF-A0A969DVE5-F1
#
_cell.length_a   1.000
_cell.length_b   1.000
_cell.length_c   1.000
_cell.angle_alpha   90.00
_cell.angle_beta   90.00
_cell.angle_gamma   90.00
#
_symmetry.space_group_name_H-M   'P 1'
#
loop_
_entity.id
_entity.type
_entity.pdbx_description
1 polymer ?
#
loop_
_entity_poly.entity_id
_entity_poly.type
_entity_poly.pdbx_seq_one_letter_code
_entity_poly.pdbx_strand_id
1 'polypeptide(L)' 'MTSWPHVGGTAEGVNTAQVLVKLAAREQVDVPISELVALLLEGKLASGEVVKKLMARAPKAETL' A
#
# COMPACT_ATOMS: atom_id res chain seq x y z
N MET A 1 -5.11 6.19 17.73
CA MET A 1 -4.13 5.10 17.94
C MET A 1 -4.91 3.81 18.12
N THR A 2 -5.15 3.06 17.03
CA THR A 2 -5.87 1.77 17.09
C THR A 2 -4.84 0.65 17.21
N SER A 3 -4.79 0.01 18.38
CA SER A 3 -3.97 -1.16 18.67
C SER A 3 -4.42 -2.34 17.79
N TRP A 4 -3.53 -2.82 16.92
CA TRP A 4 -3.71 -4.08 16.19
C TRP A 4 -3.62 -5.24 17.21
N PRO A 5 -4.45 -6.30 17.11
CA PRO A 5 -4.30 -7.47 17.97
C PRO A 5 -2.88 -8.03 17.78
N HIS A 6 -2.16 -8.21 18.88
CA HIS A 6 -0.82 -8.78 18.89
C HIS A 6 -0.87 -10.23 18.39
N VAL A 7 -0.79 -10.42 17.07
CA VAL A 7 -0.22 -11.64 16.49
C VAL A 7 1.22 -11.65 17.00
N GLY A 8 1.68 -12.75 17.62
CA GLY A 8 2.95 -12.83 18.36
C GLY A 8 4.25 -12.66 17.54
N GLY A 9 4.24 -11.90 16.45
CA GLY A 9 5.36 -11.62 15.57
C GLY A 9 5.27 -10.23 14.94
N THR A 10 6.37 -9.79 14.33
CA THR A 10 6.47 -8.48 13.68
C THR A 10 5.72 -8.46 12.35
N ALA A 11 4.89 -7.45 12.13
CA ALA A 11 4.30 -7.18 10.83
C ALA A 11 5.32 -6.48 9.92
N GLU A 12 6.27 -7.23 9.36
CA GLU A 12 7.39 -6.70 8.56
C GLU A 12 6.96 -5.81 7.38
N GLY A 13 5.78 -6.10 6.81
CA GLY A 13 5.19 -5.31 5.73
C GLY A 13 5.00 -3.82 6.07
N VAL A 14 4.86 -3.48 7.36
CA VAL A 14 4.75 -2.08 7.80
C VAL A 14 6.01 -1.29 7.46
N ASN A 15 7.18 -1.86 7.75
CA ASN A 15 8.47 -1.25 7.45
C ASN A 15 8.82 -1.35 5.95
N THR A 16 8.49 -2.49 5.33
CA THR A 16 8.82 -2.76 3.92
C THR A 16 8.06 -1.87 2.95
N ALA A 17 6.80 -1.51 3.24
CA ALA A 17 5.96 -0.74 2.32
C ALA A 17 6.60 0.59 1.89
N GLN A 18 7.20 1.34 2.82
CA GLN A 18 7.81 2.63 2.50
C GLN A 18 9.08 2.50 1.64
N VAL A 19 9.94 1.54 1.95
CA VAL A 19 11.18 1.33 1.16
C VAL A 19 10.88 0.77 -0.21
N LEU A 20 9.86 -0.08 -0.33
CA LEU A 20 9.37 -0.59 -1.61
C LEU A 20 8.86 0.54 -2.50
N VAL A 21 8.01 1.44 -1.99
CA VAL A 21 7.49 2.58 -2.76
C VAL A 21 8.62 3.51 -3.24
N LYS A 22 9.62 3.77 -2.38
CA LYS A 22 10.80 4.55 -2.77
C LYS A 22 11.61 3.87 -3.87
N LEU A 23 11.80 2.55 -3.77
CA LEU A 23 12.49 1.78 -4.79
C LEU A 23 11.72 1.78 -6.10
N ALA A 24 10.42 1.49 -6.07
CA ALA A 24 9.56 1.46 -7.25
C ALA A 24 9.52 2.81 -7.98
N ALA A 25 9.47 3.92 -7.24
CA ALA A 25 9.57 5.26 -7.81
C ALA A 25 10.92 5.49 -8.52
N ARG A 26 12.03 5.03 -7.93
CA ARG A 26 13.36 5.12 -8.53
C ARG A 26 13.48 4.28 -9.81
N GLU A 27 12.94 3.07 -9.78
CA GLU A 27 12.99 2.13 -10.90
C GLU A 27 11.85 2.32 -11.91
N GLN A 28 10.98 3.32 -11.71
CA GLN A 28 9.82 3.61 -12.56
C GLN A 28 8.86 2.42 -12.72
N VAL A 29 8.68 1.63 -11.65
CA VAL A 29 7.76 0.50 -11.61
C VAL A 29 6.44 0.94 -10.96
N ASP A 30 5.33 0.73 -11.67
CA ASP A 30 3.99 1.01 -11.15
C ASP A 30 3.60 -0.02 -10.07
N VAL A 31 3.45 0.43 -8.82
CA VAL A 31 3.06 -0.41 -7.66
C VAL A 31 1.86 0.17 -6.89
N PRO A 32 0.71 0.39 -7.56
CA PRO A 32 -0.35 1.26 -7.04
C PRO A 32 -1.06 0.72 -5.80
N ILE A 33 -1.04 -0.61 -5.60
CA ILE A 33 -1.54 -1.21 -4.35
C ILE A 33 -0.60 -0.87 -3.19
N SER A 34 0.70 -1.07 -3.37
CA SER A 34 1.69 -0.81 -2.33
C SER A 34 1.80 0.66 -1.96
N GLU A 35 1.63 1.57 -2.93
CA GLU A 35 1.55 3.01 -2.67
C GLU A 35 0.38 3.37 -1.75
N LEU A 36 -0.82 2.86 -2.06
CA LEU A 36 -2.01 3.11 -1.25
C LEU A 36 -1.92 2.44 0.14
N VAL A 37 -1.30 1.26 0.23
CA VAL A 37 -1.03 0.61 1.52
C VAL A 37 -0.02 1.43 2.35
N ALA A 38 1.03 1.97 1.76
CA ALA A 38 1.97 2.84 2.48
C ALA A 38 1.26 4.09 3.05
N LEU A 39 0.38 4.72 2.26
CA LEU A 39 -0.43 5.86 2.73
C LEU A 39 -1.42 5.47 3.84
N LEU A 40 -2.01 4.28 3.78
CA LEU A 40 -2.87 3.74 4.84
C LEU A 40 -2.09 3.57 6.15
N LEU A 41 -0.91 2.95 6.08
CA LEU A 41 -0.05 2.67 7.22
C LEU A 41 0.50 3.95 7.86
N GLU A 42 0.76 4.99 7.06
CA GLU A 42 1.14 6.32 7.53
C GLU A 42 -0.05 7.12 8.10
N GLY A 43 -1.28 6.60 8.01
CA GLY A 43 -2.49 7.30 8.46
C GLY A 43 -2.87 8.49 7.58
N LYS A 44 -2.31 8.59 6.37
CA LYS A 44 -2.60 9.67 5.40
C LYS A 44 -3.92 9.48 4.66
N LEU A 45 -4.41 8.24 4.57
CA LEU A 45 -5.70 7.89 3.98
C LEU A 45 -6.45 6.93 4.89
N ALA A 46 -7.77 7.10 5.00
CA ALA A 46 -8.62 6.10 5.62
C ALA A 46 -8.76 4.87 4.71
N SER A 47 -9.04 3.70 5.31
CA SER A 47 -9.20 2.45 4.56
C SER A 47 -10.27 2.53 3.45
N GLY A 48 -11.38 3.21 3.70
CA GLY A 48 -12.43 3.43 2.69
C GLY A 48 -11.95 4.28 1.50
N GLU A 49 -11.10 5.27 1.74
CA GLU A 49 -10.53 6.11 0.68
C GLU A 49 -9.51 5.34 -0.17
N VAL A 50 -8.71 4.48 0.47
CA VAL A 50 -7.77 3.58 -0.19
C VAL A 50 -8.50 2.66 -1.16
N VAL A 51 -9.56 2.00 -0.70
CA VAL A 51 -10.38 1.12 -1.56
C VAL A 51 -10.99 1.93 -2.70
N LYS A 52 -11.58 3.09 -2.42
CA LYS A 52 -12.16 3.96 -3.47
C LYS A 52 -11.13 4.36 -4.52
N LYS A 53 -9.93 4.78 -4.11
CA LYS A 53 -8.85 5.16 -5.03
C LYS A 53 -8.36 3.96 -5.86
N LEU A 54 -8.22 2.80 -5.23
CA LEU A 54 -7.80 1.59 -5.93
C LEU A 54 -8.81 1.18 -7.01
N MET A 55 -10.11 1.26 -6.71
CA MET A 55 -11.20 0.91 -7.62
C MET A 55 -11.46 1.96 -8.70
N ALA A 56 -11.08 3.22 -8.48
CA ALA A 56 -11.25 4.30 -9.47
C ALA A 56 -10.18 4.26 -10.59
N ARG A 57 -9.19 3.38 -10.48
CA ARG A 57 -8.14 3.22 -11.49
C ARG A 57 -8.71 2.62 -12.77
N ALA A 58 -8.17 3.03 -13.92
CA ALA A 58 -8.58 2.47 -15.20
C ALA A 58 -8.32 0.95 -15.22
N PRO A 59 -9.26 0.14 -15.76
CA PRO A 59 -9.01 -1.28 -15.99
C PRO A 59 -7.78 -1.47 -16.88
N LYS A 60 -6.92 -2.42 -16.51
CA LYS A 60 -5.76 -2.84 -17.32
C LYS A 60 -6.02 -4.26 -17.80
N ALA A 61 -5.79 -4.52 -19.08
CA ALA A 61 -5.90 -5.87 -19.61
C ALA A 61 -4.84 -6.77 -18.96
N GLU A 62 -5.25 -7.98 -18.57
CA GLU A 62 -4.30 -9.01 -18.17
C GLU A 62 -3.52 -9.45 -19.40
N THR A 63 -2.20 -9.41 -19.32
CA THR A 63 -1.30 -9.90 -20.37
C THR A 63 -0.68 -11.19 -19.84
N LEU A 64 -0.70 -12.25 -20.65
CA LEU A 64 -0.02 -13.51 -20.38
C LEU A 64 1.48 -13.41 -20.69
#